data_AF-A0A1G1C1G3-F1
#
_entry.id   AF-A0A1G1C1G3-F1
#
_cell.length_a   1.000
_cell.length_b   1.000
_cell.length_c   1.000
_cell.angle_alpha   90.00
_cell.angle_beta   90.00
_cell.angle_gamma   90.00
#
_symmetry.space_group_name_H-M   'P 1'
#
loop_
_entity.id
_entity.type
_entity.pdbx_description
1 polymer ?
#
loop_
_entity_poly.entity_id
_entity_poly.type
_entity_poly.pdbx_seq_one_letter_code
_entity_poly.pdbx_strand_id
1 'polypeptide(L)'
;MSTFAFCSKLPWVALDFCKCPTCTLDKETNPTCPVAEVLAKYARDFSDRKSFERVKVHIVEEDGRHIILRDVPLQNVVGELVRLAVYQSGCPVGRKIKPAMTRLHLFPTNNEILQALALYFAFQSRGTSKAPEDLDEEQSKFMQSLHDVFGCLSKRLENAGKGDVYLNAVVIMHSLSLLFSLSAPELIKNAISESRFW
;
A
#
# COMPACT_ATOMS: atom_id res chain seq x y z
N MET A 1 8.06 23.20 13.68
CA MET A 1 6.62 23.19 13.33
C MET A 1 6.29 21.83 12.78
N SER A 2 5.39 21.09 13.45
CA SER A 2 5.13 19.67 13.22
C SER A 2 4.80 19.36 11.75
N THR A 3 5.46 18.35 11.20
CA THR A 3 5.28 17.82 9.83
C THR A 3 3.81 17.55 9.48
N PHE A 4 2.98 17.27 10.49
CA PHE A 4 1.53 17.08 10.37
C PHE A 4 0.76 18.32 9.89
N ALA A 5 1.13 19.52 10.33
CA ALA A 5 0.39 20.75 9.97
C ALA A 5 0.63 21.20 8.51
N PHE A 6 1.61 20.61 7.83
CA PHE A 6 1.90 20.90 6.44
C PHE A 6 1.13 19.98 5.48
N CYS A 7 1.01 18.68 5.77
CA CYS A 7 0.34 17.74 4.86
C CYS A 7 -1.13 18.07 4.63
N SER A 8 -1.81 18.69 5.60
CA SER A 8 -3.20 19.16 5.46
C SER A 8 -3.39 20.26 4.41
N LYS A 9 -2.30 20.91 3.95
CA LYS A 9 -2.34 21.96 2.91
C LYS A 9 -2.09 21.44 1.49
N LEU A 10 -1.78 20.16 1.31
CA LEU A 10 -1.56 19.57 -0.01
C LEU A 10 -2.91 19.09 -0.58
N PRO A 11 -3.39 19.65 -1.71
CA PRO A 11 -4.71 19.31 -2.24
C PRO A 11 -4.90 17.81 -2.50
N TRP A 12 -3.84 17.12 -2.92
CA TRP A 12 -3.88 15.69 -3.26
C TRP A 12 -3.99 14.76 -2.03
N VAL A 13 -3.77 15.28 -0.82
CA VAL A 13 -3.92 14.55 0.45
C VAL A 13 -5.36 14.60 0.95
N ALA A 14 -6.16 15.59 0.54
CA ALA A 14 -7.57 15.71 0.93
C ALA A 14 -8.36 14.45 0.57
N LEU A 15 -9.28 14.02 1.44
CA LEU A 15 -10.01 12.76 1.26
C LEU A 15 -10.76 12.73 -0.09
N ASP A 16 -11.45 13.81 -0.42
CA ASP A 16 -12.27 13.92 -1.64
C ASP A 16 -11.44 14.01 -2.95
N PHE A 17 -10.14 14.30 -2.87
CA PHE A 17 -9.30 14.40 -4.06
C PHE A 17 -9.01 13.01 -4.64
N CYS A 18 -9.64 12.59 -5.73
CA CYS A 18 -9.53 11.21 -6.22
C CYS A 18 -9.87 10.19 -5.09
N LYS A 19 -11.01 10.38 -4.43
CA LYS A 19 -11.53 9.44 -3.42
C LYS A 19 -11.77 8.07 -4.07
N CYS A 20 -11.36 7.00 -3.37
CA CYS A 20 -11.59 5.64 -3.86
C CYS A 20 -13.10 5.32 -3.84
N PRO A 21 -13.65 4.60 -4.83
CA PRO A 21 -15.09 4.29 -4.89
C PRO A 21 -15.61 3.56 -3.64
N THR A 22 -14.78 2.72 -3.03
CA THR A 22 -15.10 1.88 -1.87
C THR A 22 -14.65 2.47 -0.54
N CYS A 23 -14.20 3.74 -0.53
CA CYS A 23 -13.73 4.39 0.69
C CYS A 23 -14.90 4.77 1.61
N THR A 24 -14.94 4.16 2.79
CA THR A 24 -15.98 4.41 3.81
C THR A 24 -15.65 5.57 4.75
N LEU A 25 -14.53 6.26 4.56
CA LEU A 25 -14.19 7.44 5.36
C LEU A 25 -15.09 8.60 4.96
N ASP A 26 -15.51 9.36 5.96
CA ASP A 26 -16.29 10.58 5.82
C ASP A 26 -15.37 11.80 5.94
N LYS A 27 -15.59 12.83 5.11
CA LYS A 27 -14.69 13.99 5.01
C LYS A 27 -14.76 14.91 6.23
N GLU A 28 -15.90 14.94 6.93
CA GLU A 28 -16.08 15.79 8.11
C GLU A 28 -15.27 15.23 9.29
N THR A 29 -15.22 13.90 9.39
CA THR A 29 -14.45 13.19 10.43
C THR A 29 -13.02 12.87 10.02
N ASN A 30 -12.76 12.68 8.73
CA ASN A 30 -11.48 12.31 8.14
C ASN A 30 -11.22 13.19 6.90
N PRO A 31 -10.76 14.44 7.08
CA PRO A 31 -10.60 15.38 5.98
C PRO A 31 -9.48 14.97 4.99
N THR A 32 -8.58 14.07 5.39
CA THR A 32 -7.45 13.60 4.58
C THR A 32 -7.53 12.09 4.34
N CYS A 33 -6.99 11.64 3.21
CA CYS A 33 -6.75 10.23 2.99
C CYS A 33 -5.53 9.79 3.85
N PRO A 34 -5.67 8.81 4.75
CA PRO A 34 -4.59 8.43 5.67
C PRO A 34 -3.38 7.85 4.95
N VAL A 35 -3.58 7.19 3.80
CA VAL A 35 -2.46 6.71 2.98
C VAL A 35 -1.76 7.89 2.31
N ALA A 36 -2.51 8.79 1.68
CA ALA A 36 -1.95 9.94 0.98
C ALA A 36 -1.15 10.86 1.93
N GLU A 37 -1.62 11.03 3.17
CA GLU A 37 -0.91 11.81 4.19
C GLU A 37 0.47 11.23 4.51
N VAL A 38 0.54 9.90 4.70
CA VAL A 38 1.80 9.21 4.96
C VAL A 38 2.72 9.30 3.74
N LEU A 39 2.19 9.07 2.53
CA LEU A 39 2.95 9.17 1.29
C LEU A 39 3.48 10.59 1.06
N ALA A 40 2.72 11.63 1.40
CA ALA A 40 3.15 13.01 1.26
C ALA A 40 4.36 13.36 2.12
N LYS A 41 4.44 12.76 3.32
CA LYS A 41 5.61 12.90 4.18
C LYS A 41 6.84 12.30 3.52
N TYR A 42 6.76 11.05 3.06
CA TYR A 42 7.89 10.37 2.42
C TYR A 42 8.31 11.03 1.10
N ALA A 43 7.33 11.45 0.30
CA ALA A 43 7.60 12.09 -0.97
C ALA A 43 8.41 13.40 -0.82
N ARG A 44 8.18 14.13 0.28
CA ARG A 44 9.00 15.28 0.67
C ARG A 44 10.36 14.86 1.19
N ASP A 45 10.42 13.89 2.11
CA ASP A 45 11.69 13.48 2.73
C ASP A 45 12.71 12.96 1.68
N PHE A 46 12.22 12.57 0.50
CA PHE A 46 13.03 12.11 -0.63
C PHE A 46 13.01 13.04 -1.85
N SER A 47 12.58 14.30 -1.69
CA SER A 47 12.38 15.27 -2.79
C SER A 47 13.61 15.49 -3.67
N ASP A 48 14.80 15.44 -3.08
CA ASP A 48 16.10 15.73 -3.69
C ASP A 48 16.91 14.45 -4.01
N ARG A 49 16.31 13.28 -3.81
CA ARG A 49 17.00 11.98 -3.90
C ARG A 49 16.71 11.26 -5.21
N LYS A 50 17.62 10.38 -5.63
CA LYS A 50 17.42 9.55 -6.82
C LYS A 50 16.93 8.16 -6.42
N SER A 51 15.99 7.58 -7.18
CA SER A 51 15.38 6.27 -6.89
C SER A 51 16.41 5.13 -6.73
N PHE A 52 17.49 5.20 -7.51
CA PHE A 52 18.57 4.21 -7.54
C PHE A 52 19.70 4.50 -6.53
N GLU A 53 19.60 5.58 -5.76
CA GLU A 53 20.59 5.90 -4.74
C GLU A 53 20.70 4.77 -3.71
N ARG A 54 21.93 4.44 -3.33
CA ARG A 54 22.22 3.37 -2.38
C ARG A 54 22.22 3.94 -0.97
N VAL A 55 21.32 3.44 -0.13
CA VAL A 55 21.12 3.95 1.23
C VAL A 55 21.39 2.86 2.27
N LYS A 56 21.69 3.31 3.49
CA LYS A 56 21.74 2.46 4.68
C LYS A 56 20.41 2.59 5.42
N VAL A 57 19.80 1.47 5.75
CA VAL A 57 18.52 1.42 6.46
C VAL A 57 18.76 0.89 7.86
N HIS A 58 18.28 1.63 8.86
CA HIS A 58 18.27 1.21 10.26
C HIS A 58 16.83 0.96 10.68
N ILE A 59 16.54 -0.27 11.08
CA ILE A 59 15.23 -0.69 11.56
C ILE A 59 15.37 -1.02 13.04
N VAL A 60 14.41 -0.53 13.82
CA VAL A 60 14.27 -0.84 15.24
C VAL A 60 12.88 -1.43 15.41
N GLU A 61 12.81 -2.70 15.79
CA GLU A 61 11.56 -3.40 16.07
C GLU A 61 11.09 -3.12 17.51
N GLU A 62 9.81 -3.34 17.79
CA GLU A 62 9.21 -3.03 19.11
C GLU A 62 9.83 -3.84 20.25
N ASP A 63 10.34 -5.03 19.96
CA ASP A 63 11.06 -5.90 20.91
C ASP A 63 12.51 -5.45 21.19
N GLY A 64 12.95 -4.35 20.57
CA GLY A 64 14.29 -3.80 20.69
C GLY A 64 15.31 -4.42 19.73
N ARG A 65 14.90 -5.27 18.78
CA ARG A 65 15.81 -5.80 17.76
C ARG A 65 16.22 -4.69 16.78
N HIS A 66 17.52 -4.64 16.49
CA HIS A 66 18.11 -3.72 15.53
C HIS A 66 18.54 -4.47 14.26
N ILE A 67 18.06 -4.01 13.10
CA ILE A 67 18.45 -4.54 11.79
C ILE A 67 19.08 -3.41 10.99
N ILE A 68 20.29 -3.65 10.45
CA ILE A 68 21.00 -2.69 9.60
C ILE A 68 21.16 -3.31 8.22
N LEU A 69 20.48 -2.71 7.24
CA LEU A 69 20.67 -3.04 5.84
C LEU A 69 21.60 -1.99 5.22
N ARG A 70 22.58 -2.45 4.45
CA ARG A 70 23.52 -1.57 3.75
C ARG A 70 23.28 -1.72 2.26
N ASP A 71 23.55 -0.65 1.52
CA ASP A 71 23.53 -0.68 0.06
C ASP A 71 22.15 -1.14 -0.47
N VAL A 72 21.09 -0.49 -0.01
CA VAL A 72 19.71 -0.75 -0.49
C VAL A 72 19.31 0.33 -1.49
N PRO A 73 18.73 0.02 -2.67
CA PRO A 73 18.18 1.06 -3.53
C PRO A 73 17.08 1.83 -2.79
N LEU A 74 17.09 3.16 -2.85
CA LEU A 74 16.08 4.00 -2.20
C LEU A 74 14.66 3.60 -2.61
N GLN A 75 14.43 3.26 -3.88
CA GLN A 75 13.13 2.78 -4.37
C GLN A 75 12.61 1.52 -3.67
N ASN A 76 13.48 0.65 -3.17
CA ASN A 76 13.07 -0.54 -2.41
C ASN A 76 12.62 -0.13 -1.00
N VAL A 77 13.32 0.83 -0.39
CA VAL A 77 12.93 1.43 0.90
C VAL A 77 11.59 2.12 0.79
N VAL A 78 11.40 2.93 -0.26
CA VAL A 78 10.13 3.59 -0.53
C VAL A 78 9.03 2.56 -0.81
N GLY A 79 9.31 1.48 -1.54
CA GLY A 79 8.36 0.40 -1.76
C GLY A 79 7.85 -0.21 -0.46
N GLU A 80 8.75 -0.46 0.49
CA GLU A 80 8.38 -0.94 1.81
C GLU A 80 7.55 0.09 2.59
N LEU A 81 7.93 1.37 2.54
CA LEU A 81 7.16 2.46 3.17
C LEU A 81 5.76 2.62 2.57
N VAL A 82 5.60 2.46 1.25
CA VAL A 82 4.31 2.46 0.56
C VAL A 82 3.44 1.29 1.01
N ARG A 83 4.02 0.09 1.09
CA ARG A 83 3.34 -1.12 1.60
C ARG A 83 2.80 -0.89 3.01
N LEU A 84 3.64 -0.36 3.90
CA LEU A 84 3.26 -0.03 5.27
C LEU A 84 2.18 1.06 5.31
N ALA A 85 2.32 2.11 4.49
CA ALA A 85 1.32 3.18 4.39
C ALA A 85 -0.06 2.65 3.96
N VAL A 86 -0.13 1.71 3.03
CA VAL A 86 -1.42 1.18 2.56
C VAL A 86 -2.05 0.25 3.59
N TYR A 87 -1.27 -0.68 4.15
CA TYR A 87 -1.83 -1.77 4.98
C TYR A 87 -1.87 -1.47 6.47
N GLN A 88 -1.05 -0.55 6.96
CA GLN A 88 -0.95 -0.25 8.39
C GLN A 88 -1.56 1.10 8.79
N SER A 89 -1.95 1.94 7.83
CA SER A 89 -2.60 3.23 8.10
C SER A 89 -4.10 3.11 8.47
N GLY A 90 -4.80 4.24 8.43
CA GLY A 90 -6.26 4.36 8.59
C GLY A 90 -7.09 3.89 7.38
N CYS A 91 -6.48 3.38 6.30
CA CYS A 91 -7.24 2.98 5.10
C CYS A 91 -8.24 1.85 5.41
N PRO A 92 -9.55 2.03 5.18
CA PRO A 92 -10.54 0.98 5.49
C PRO A 92 -10.41 -0.25 4.59
N VAL A 93 -9.94 -0.09 3.34
CA VAL A 93 -9.70 -1.21 2.42
C VAL A 93 -8.41 -1.93 2.78
N GLY A 94 -7.29 -1.20 2.87
CA GLY A 94 -5.98 -1.77 3.17
C GLY A 94 -5.92 -2.45 4.54
N ARG A 95 -6.64 -1.93 5.55
CA ARG A 95 -6.68 -2.52 6.89
C ARG A 95 -7.29 -3.92 6.94
N LYS A 96 -8.18 -4.29 6.00
CA LYS A 96 -8.79 -5.64 5.96
C LYS A 96 -7.75 -6.75 5.79
N ILE A 97 -6.69 -6.49 5.01
CA ILE A 97 -5.59 -7.45 4.78
C ILE A 97 -4.39 -7.22 5.70
N LYS A 98 -4.44 -6.24 6.59
CA LYS A 98 -3.38 -5.99 7.57
C LYS A 98 -2.91 -7.27 8.27
N PRO A 99 -3.78 -8.18 8.76
CA PRO A 99 -3.33 -9.38 9.47
C PRO A 99 -2.44 -10.32 8.64
N ALA A 100 -2.64 -10.37 7.32
CA ALA A 100 -1.78 -11.14 6.42
C ALA A 100 -0.47 -10.40 6.13
N MET A 101 -0.55 -9.08 5.92
CA MET A 101 0.60 -8.25 5.55
C MET A 101 1.58 -8.00 6.71
N THR A 102 1.12 -8.05 7.96
CA THR A 102 1.97 -7.88 9.15
C THR A 102 2.77 -9.13 9.51
N ARG A 103 2.47 -10.29 8.89
CA ARG A 103 3.25 -11.53 9.07
C ARG A 103 4.46 -11.61 8.15
N LEU A 104 4.52 -10.74 7.14
CA LEU A 104 5.65 -10.65 6.24
C LEU A 104 6.82 -9.95 6.93
N HIS A 105 8.02 -10.46 6.72
CA HIS A 105 9.25 -9.73 7.02
C HIS A 105 9.29 -8.42 6.22
N LEU A 106 10.05 -7.45 6.71
CA LEU A 106 10.30 -6.22 5.96
C LEU A 106 10.98 -6.55 4.63
N PHE A 107 10.64 -5.79 3.58
CA PHE A 107 11.12 -6.02 2.21
C PHE A 107 10.72 -7.38 1.64
N PRO A 108 9.44 -7.78 1.71
CA PRO A 108 9.00 -9.03 1.13
C PRO A 108 9.13 -8.98 -0.40
N THR A 109 9.41 -10.12 -0.99
CA THR A 109 9.33 -10.34 -2.43
C THR A 109 7.89 -10.24 -2.91
N ASN A 110 7.72 -9.97 -4.20
CA ASN A 110 6.38 -9.97 -4.83
C ASN A 110 5.65 -11.31 -4.65
N ASN A 111 6.38 -12.42 -4.67
CA ASN A 111 5.83 -13.75 -4.46
C ASN A 111 5.31 -13.94 -3.02
N GLU A 112 6.07 -13.48 -2.01
CA GLU A 112 5.61 -13.52 -0.61
C GLU A 112 4.34 -12.67 -0.40
N ILE A 113 4.24 -11.51 -1.06
CA ILE A 113 3.02 -10.69 -1.03
C ILE A 113 1.84 -11.45 -1.65
N LEU A 114 2.01 -12.05 -2.83
CA LEU A 114 0.98 -12.84 -3.50
C LEU A 114 0.54 -14.04 -2.65
N GLN A 115 1.49 -14.76 -2.06
CA GLN A 115 1.22 -15.88 -1.16
C GLN A 115 0.46 -15.43 0.10
N ALA A 116 0.83 -14.30 0.70
CA ALA A 116 0.10 -13.75 1.85
C ALA A 116 -1.34 -13.37 1.50
N LEU A 117 -1.58 -12.80 0.31
CA LEU A 117 -2.93 -12.54 -0.20
C LEU A 117 -3.72 -13.84 -0.44
N ALA A 118 -3.11 -14.82 -1.09
CA ALA A 118 -3.72 -16.11 -1.35
C ALA A 118 -4.14 -16.82 -0.05
N LEU A 119 -3.23 -16.87 0.94
CA LEU A 119 -3.50 -17.43 2.26
C LEU A 119 -4.64 -16.68 2.96
N TYR A 120 -4.67 -15.36 2.90
CA TYR A 120 -5.74 -14.56 3.49
C TYR A 120 -7.13 -14.95 2.96
N PHE A 121 -7.28 -15.11 1.65
CA PHE A 121 -8.56 -15.54 1.06
C PHE A 121 -8.87 -17.00 1.39
N ALA A 122 -7.87 -17.89 1.33
CA ALA A 122 -8.04 -19.28 1.72
C ALA A 122 -8.50 -19.44 3.19
N PHE A 123 -8.04 -18.56 4.10
CA PHE A 123 -8.52 -18.53 5.47
C PHE A 123 -9.93 -17.96 5.60
N GLN A 124 -10.30 -16.94 4.84
CA GLN A 124 -11.69 -16.42 4.84
C GLN A 124 -12.71 -17.44 4.34
N SER A 125 -12.32 -18.31 3.40
CA SER A 125 -13.19 -19.38 2.91
C SER A 125 -13.31 -20.57 3.88
N ARG A 126 -12.51 -20.65 4.94
CA ARG A 126 -12.61 -21.75 5.93
C ARG A 126 -13.71 -21.47 6.94
N GLY A 127 -14.62 -22.42 7.13
CA GLY A 127 -15.69 -22.34 8.15
C GLY A 127 -16.90 -21.49 7.75
N THR A 128 -16.97 -21.07 6.48
CA THR A 128 -18.15 -20.42 5.91
C THR A 128 -19.12 -21.46 5.32
N SER A 129 -20.42 -21.20 5.44
CA SER A 129 -21.48 -22.00 4.78
C SER A 129 -21.82 -21.48 3.38
N LYS A 130 -21.14 -20.42 2.92
CA LYS A 130 -21.37 -19.81 1.60
C LYS A 130 -20.99 -20.77 0.49
N ALA A 131 -21.70 -20.66 -0.63
CA ALA A 131 -21.36 -21.39 -1.84
C ALA A 131 -19.98 -20.92 -2.36
N PRO A 132 -19.21 -21.79 -3.03
CA PRO A 132 -17.93 -21.40 -3.63
C PRO A 132 -18.04 -20.18 -4.55
N GLU A 133 -19.13 -20.05 -5.32
CA GLU A 133 -19.34 -18.93 -6.24
C GLU A 133 -19.46 -17.58 -5.50
N ASP A 134 -20.15 -17.56 -4.36
CA ASP A 134 -20.32 -16.34 -3.55
C ASP A 134 -18.99 -15.85 -2.98
N LEU A 135 -18.11 -16.78 -2.59
CA LEU A 135 -16.78 -16.48 -2.07
C LEU A 135 -15.86 -15.91 -3.14
N ASP A 136 -15.91 -16.49 -4.35
CA ASP A 136 -15.15 -16.00 -5.49
C ASP A 136 -15.59 -14.59 -5.90
N GLU A 137 -16.89 -14.29 -5.82
CA GLU A 137 -17.42 -12.95 -6.07
C GLU A 137 -16.96 -11.94 -5.00
N GLU A 138 -17.05 -12.30 -3.72
CA GLU A 138 -16.58 -11.45 -2.61
C GLU A 138 -15.09 -11.15 -2.68
N GLN A 139 -14.29 -12.18 -2.98
CA GLN A 139 -12.86 -12.04 -3.21
C GLN A 139 -12.59 -11.09 -4.37
N SER A 140 -13.27 -11.28 -5.51
CA SER A 140 -13.08 -10.46 -6.70
C SER A 140 -13.43 -8.99 -6.43
N LYS A 141 -14.54 -8.72 -5.72
CA LYS A 141 -14.93 -7.36 -5.29
C LYS A 141 -13.92 -6.71 -4.37
N PHE A 142 -13.39 -7.47 -3.41
CA PHE A 142 -12.36 -6.94 -2.51
C PHE A 142 -11.05 -6.66 -3.26
N MET A 143 -10.66 -7.53 -4.19
CA MET A 143 -9.47 -7.30 -5.01
C MET A 143 -9.62 -6.07 -5.91
N GLN A 144 -10.78 -5.89 -6.53
CA GLN A 144 -11.08 -4.66 -7.27
C GLN A 144 -10.99 -3.43 -6.36
N SER A 145 -11.50 -3.51 -5.13
CA SER A 145 -11.40 -2.41 -4.17
C SER A 145 -9.95 -2.05 -3.84
N LEU A 146 -9.08 -3.05 -3.71
CA LEU A 146 -7.65 -2.84 -3.45
C LEU A 146 -6.93 -2.26 -4.68
N HIS A 147 -7.27 -2.77 -5.86
CA HIS A 147 -6.79 -2.26 -7.14
C HIS A 147 -7.16 -0.78 -7.36
N ASP A 148 -8.41 -0.41 -7.05
CA ASP A 148 -8.91 0.96 -7.11
C ASP A 148 -8.15 1.89 -6.15
N VAL A 149 -7.79 1.40 -4.94
CA VAL A 149 -6.97 2.18 -3.99
C VAL A 149 -5.62 2.54 -4.62
N PHE A 150 -4.92 1.58 -5.22
CA PHE A 150 -3.65 1.87 -5.88
C PHE A 150 -3.82 2.81 -7.07
N GLY A 151 -4.84 2.61 -7.91
CA GLY A 151 -5.13 3.50 -9.03
C GLY A 151 -5.45 4.94 -8.59
N CYS A 152 -6.25 5.11 -7.54
CA CYS A 152 -6.58 6.42 -6.99
C CYS A 152 -5.36 7.11 -6.36
N LEU A 153 -4.49 6.37 -5.67
CA LEU A 153 -3.24 6.90 -5.13
C LEU A 153 -2.26 7.31 -6.24
N SER A 154 -2.15 6.53 -7.31
CA SER A 154 -1.35 6.91 -8.48
C SER A 154 -1.88 8.19 -9.11
N LYS A 155 -3.19 8.30 -9.32
CA LYS A 155 -3.83 9.51 -9.85
C LYS A 155 -3.60 10.73 -8.95
N ARG A 156 -3.62 10.56 -7.62
CA ARG A 156 -3.27 11.64 -6.67
C ARG A 156 -1.87 12.18 -6.92
N LEU A 157 -0.89 11.30 -6.99
CA LEU A 157 0.53 11.65 -7.15
C LEU A 157 0.85 12.20 -8.54
N GLU A 158 0.21 11.70 -9.61
CA GLU A 158 0.33 12.27 -10.95
C GLU A 158 -0.14 13.73 -10.99
N ASN A 159 -1.25 14.05 -10.30
CA ASN A 159 -1.73 15.43 -10.21
C ASN A 159 -0.84 16.29 -9.30
N ALA A 160 -0.27 15.70 -8.25
CA ALA A 160 0.69 16.40 -7.39
C ALA A 160 1.96 16.81 -8.16
N GLY A 161 2.53 15.88 -8.96
CA GLY A 161 3.75 16.14 -9.74
C GLY A 161 3.60 17.19 -10.85
N LYS A 162 2.38 17.54 -11.25
CA LYS A 162 2.12 18.63 -12.22
C LYS A 162 2.19 20.03 -11.60
N GLY A 163 2.03 20.16 -10.27
CA GLY A 163 1.94 21.44 -9.58
C GLY A 163 2.94 21.63 -8.43
N ASP A 164 3.54 20.55 -7.92
CA ASP A 164 4.47 20.58 -6.80
C ASP A 164 5.87 20.15 -7.26
N VAL A 165 6.73 21.15 -7.51
CA VAL A 165 8.10 20.99 -8.05
C VAL A 165 9.02 20.25 -7.07
N TYR A 166 8.58 20.01 -5.83
CA TYR A 166 9.38 19.41 -4.76
C TYR A 166 8.96 17.98 -4.40
N LEU A 167 8.06 17.34 -5.14
CA LEU A 167 7.61 15.99 -4.83
C LEU A 167 8.35 14.94 -5.66
N ASN A 168 9.08 14.02 -5.03
CA ASN A 168 9.67 12.88 -5.75
C ASN A 168 8.63 11.77 -5.98
N ALA A 169 7.56 12.12 -6.70
CA ALA A 169 6.43 11.24 -6.98
C ALA A 169 6.85 9.96 -7.72
N VAL A 170 7.90 10.04 -8.54
CA VAL A 170 8.39 8.94 -9.38
C VAL A 170 8.76 7.71 -8.55
N VAL A 171 9.43 7.91 -7.40
CA VAL A 171 9.87 6.78 -6.56
C VAL A 171 8.67 6.05 -5.95
N ILE A 172 7.66 6.81 -5.49
CA ILE A 172 6.43 6.24 -4.92
C ILE A 172 5.56 5.61 -6.02
N MET A 173 5.51 6.24 -7.18
CA MET A 173 4.73 5.78 -8.34
C MET A 173 5.13 4.37 -8.75
N HIS A 174 6.44 4.11 -8.84
CA HIS A 174 6.94 2.78 -9.16
C HIS A 174 6.37 1.71 -8.22
N SER A 175 6.41 1.96 -6.91
CA SER A 175 5.88 1.04 -5.91
C SER A 175 4.36 0.85 -6.02
N LEU A 176 3.61 1.93 -6.26
CA LEU A 176 2.16 1.84 -6.47
C LEU A 176 1.82 1.06 -7.75
N SER A 177 2.57 1.25 -8.83
CA SER A 177 2.40 0.46 -10.06
C SER A 177 2.63 -1.02 -9.83
N LEU A 178 3.65 -1.40 -9.05
CA LEU A 178 3.89 -2.80 -8.70
C LEU A 178 2.72 -3.38 -7.89
N LEU A 179 2.26 -2.68 -6.85
CA LEU A 179 1.14 -3.15 -6.03
C LEU A 179 -0.18 -3.21 -6.82
N PHE A 180 -0.40 -2.26 -7.74
CA PHE A 180 -1.51 -2.26 -8.68
C PHE A 180 -1.49 -3.54 -9.54
N SER A 181 -0.34 -3.88 -10.13
CA SER A 181 -0.17 -5.12 -10.89
C SER A 181 -0.43 -6.36 -10.03
N LEU A 182 0.14 -6.44 -8.82
CA LEU A 182 -0.02 -7.59 -7.92
C LEU A 182 -1.46 -7.76 -7.41
N SER A 183 -2.25 -6.68 -7.40
CA SER A 183 -3.67 -6.71 -7.05
C SER A 183 -4.59 -7.09 -8.20
N ALA A 184 -4.05 -7.36 -9.39
CA ALA A 184 -4.86 -7.84 -10.50
C ALA A 184 -5.52 -9.19 -10.14
N PRO A 185 -6.85 -9.33 -10.31
CA PRO A 185 -7.59 -10.52 -9.90
C PRO A 185 -6.98 -11.84 -10.42
N GLU A 186 -6.50 -11.84 -11.67
CA GLU A 186 -5.95 -13.04 -12.32
C GLU A 186 -4.65 -13.55 -11.66
N LEU A 187 -3.75 -12.65 -11.22
CA LEU A 187 -2.51 -13.07 -10.56
C LEU A 187 -2.78 -13.76 -9.22
N ILE A 188 -3.81 -13.31 -8.51
CA ILE A 188 -4.16 -13.86 -7.20
C ILE A 188 -4.91 -15.17 -7.35
N LYS A 189 -5.79 -15.30 -8.35
CA LYS A 189 -6.43 -16.58 -8.66
C LYS A 189 -5.38 -17.66 -8.95
N ASN A 190 -4.34 -17.32 -9.72
CA ASN A 190 -3.22 -18.22 -9.99
C ASN A 190 -2.43 -18.56 -8.70
N ALA A 191 -2.12 -17.56 -7.87
CA ALA A 191 -1.43 -17.81 -6.60
C ALA A 191 -2.25 -18.70 -5.64
N ILE A 192 -3.59 -18.56 -5.63
CA ILE A 192 -4.48 -19.42 -4.83
C ILE A 192 -4.50 -20.84 -5.35
N SER A 193 -4.60 -21.04 -6.67
CA SER A 193 -4.61 -22.39 -7.24
C SER A 193 -3.30 -23.11 -6.95
N GLU A 194 -2.16 -22.44 -7.12
CA GLU A 194 -0.84 -22.97 -6.78
C GLU A 194 -0.72 -23.31 -5.28
N SER A 195 -1.26 -22.46 -4.40
CA SER A 195 -1.22 -22.68 -2.94
C SER A 195 -2.04 -23.88 -2.44
N ARG A 196 -2.97 -24.41 -3.25
CA ARG A 196 -3.75 -25.62 -2.91
C ARG A 196 -2.95 -26.93 -3.09
N PHE A 197 -1.79 -26.88 -3.72
CA PHE A 197 -0.93 -28.03 -3.97
C PHE A 197 0.23 -28.19 -2.96
N TRP A 198 0.23 -27.40 -1.89
CA TRP A 198 1.19 -27.44 -0.77
C TRP A 198 0.48 -27.83 0.53
#